data_AF-A0AB38D164-F1
#
_entry.id   AF-A0AB38D164-F1
#
_cell.length_a   1.000
_cell.length_b   1.000
_cell.length_c   1.000
_cell.angle_alpha   90.00
_cell.angle_beta   90.00
_cell.angle_gamma   90.00
#
_symmetry.space_group_name_H-M   'P 1'
#
loop_
_entity.id
_entity.type
_entity.pdbx_description
1 polymer ?
#
loop_
_entity_poly.entity_id
_entity_poly.type
_entity_poly.pdbx_seq_one_letter_code
_entity_poly.pdbx_strand_id
1 'polypeptide(L)'
;MTDGLLGHEINGNIEYYGRRQTEQHDPAELVTALDKLFAFPEVVSVRWAQYTPYFNDGDACTFSVHEARTKLVDTDEEAGDYEDGFISSSGDWPADYFETHSYGEWFRDPGTGRSARVYPAGKSPVDYADRELIVNGVVRKDIQEAMSAVESAVGGGHHEAVLHEKFGDPAEVTVVREGDTYKFDVEHYEHD
;
A
#
# COMPACT_ATOMS: atom_id res chain seq x y z
N MET A 1 9.34 -15.05 27.36
CA MET A 1 9.23 -14.10 28.48
C MET A 1 7.79 -14.18 28.95
N THR A 2 7.56 -14.26 30.25
CA THR A 2 6.23 -14.48 30.85
C THR A 2 5.25 -13.39 30.39
N ASP A 3 4.20 -13.79 29.66
CA ASP A 3 3.06 -12.97 29.23
C ASP A 3 2.30 -12.46 30.46
N GLY A 4 2.82 -11.42 31.10
CA GLY A 4 2.21 -10.79 32.26
C GLY A 4 1.80 -9.35 31.93
N LEU A 5 0.65 -8.91 32.43
CA LEU A 5 0.21 -7.51 32.31
C LEU A 5 0.81 -6.71 33.46
N LEU A 6 1.76 -5.82 33.16
CA LEU A 6 2.39 -4.93 34.16
C LEU A 6 2.94 -5.68 35.40
N GLY A 7 3.51 -6.87 35.18
CA GLY A 7 4.06 -7.71 36.25
C GLY A 7 3.06 -8.67 36.90
N HIS A 8 1.80 -8.70 36.47
CA HIS A 8 0.80 -9.68 36.89
C HIS A 8 0.76 -10.87 35.93
N GLU A 9 0.91 -12.09 36.45
CA GLU A 9 0.86 -13.32 35.67
C GLU A 9 -0.51 -13.52 35.00
N ILE A 10 -0.53 -13.88 33.71
CA ILE A 10 -1.74 -14.26 32.98
C ILE A 10 -1.82 -15.79 32.94
N ASN A 11 -2.92 -16.34 33.44
CA ASN A 11 -3.19 -17.78 33.44
C ASN A 11 -4.38 -18.08 32.50
N GLY A 12 -4.22 -19.04 31.58
CA GLY A 12 -5.29 -19.47 30.66
C GLY A 12 -4.79 -19.73 29.23
N ASN A 13 -5.68 -20.21 28.35
CA ASN A 13 -5.42 -20.26 26.91
C ASN A 13 -5.84 -18.92 26.29
N ILE A 14 -4.88 -18.13 25.82
CA ILE A 14 -5.18 -16.86 25.16
C ILE A 14 -5.58 -17.17 23.71
N GLU A 15 -6.85 -17.03 23.40
CA GLU A 15 -7.40 -17.24 22.06
C GLU A 15 -7.59 -15.91 21.35
N TYR A 16 -7.10 -15.83 20.11
CA TYR A 16 -7.30 -14.69 19.23
C TYR A 16 -8.27 -15.13 18.12
N TYR A 17 -9.49 -14.61 18.17
CA TYR A 17 -10.46 -14.75 17.07
C TYR A 17 -10.31 -13.55 16.12
N GLY A 18 -10.12 -13.81 14.82
CA GLY A 18 -9.92 -12.78 13.80
C GLY A 18 -8.45 -12.47 13.49
N ARG A 19 -8.18 -11.28 12.93
CA ARG A 19 -6.83 -10.84 12.58
C ARG A 19 -6.01 -10.63 13.85
N ARG A 20 -4.89 -11.34 14.00
CA ARG A 20 -3.92 -11.05 15.06
C ARG A 20 -3.39 -9.63 14.83
N GLN A 21 -3.48 -8.79 15.86
CA GLN A 21 -2.88 -7.46 15.79
C GLN A 21 -1.39 -7.59 15.45
N THR A 22 -0.99 -6.91 14.39
CA THR A 22 0.41 -6.80 13.98
C THR A 22 1.19 -6.07 15.08
N GLU A 23 2.45 -6.45 15.29
CA GLU A 23 3.35 -5.71 16.19
C GLU A 23 3.40 -4.24 15.77
N GLN A 24 3.10 -3.35 16.70
CA GLN A 24 3.11 -1.92 16.45
C GLN A 24 4.55 -1.39 16.54
N HIS A 25 4.98 -0.66 15.52
CA HIS A 25 6.30 -0.06 15.42
C HIS A 25 6.31 1.37 15.99
N ASP A 26 7.51 1.96 16.11
CA ASP A 26 7.65 3.34 16.55
C ASP A 26 7.02 4.29 15.49
N PRO A 27 6.07 5.18 15.85
CA PRO A 27 5.50 6.16 14.93
C PRO A 27 6.54 7.03 14.21
N ALA A 28 7.76 7.17 14.75
CA ALA A 28 8.86 7.86 14.09
C ALA A 28 9.29 7.18 12.77
N GLU A 29 9.03 5.88 12.58
CA GLU A 29 9.30 5.16 11.33
C GLU A 29 8.42 5.68 10.19
N LEU A 30 7.11 5.87 10.45
CA LEU A 30 6.18 6.47 9.49
C LEU A 30 6.61 7.90 9.11
N VAL A 31 6.95 8.73 10.11
CA VAL A 31 7.42 10.10 9.87
C VAL A 31 8.71 10.10 9.04
N THR A 32 9.65 9.20 9.35
CA THR A 32 10.90 9.07 8.57
C THR A 32 10.63 8.67 7.11
N ALA A 33 9.63 7.81 6.86
CA ALA A 33 9.25 7.44 5.51
C ALA A 33 8.64 8.64 4.75
N LEU A 34 7.75 9.40 5.39
CA LEU A 34 7.17 10.62 4.83
C LEU A 34 8.24 11.68 4.55
N ASP A 35 9.16 11.93 5.49
CA ASP A 35 10.27 12.89 5.31
C ASP A 35 11.13 12.53 4.09
N LYS A 36 11.45 11.25 3.90
CA LYS A 36 12.20 10.78 2.73
C LYS A 36 11.44 10.99 1.43
N LEU A 37 10.14 10.73 1.42
CA LEU A 37 9.31 10.91 0.23
C LEU A 37 9.15 12.41 -0.10
N PHE A 38 8.84 13.25 0.89
CA PHE A 38 8.69 14.69 0.70
C PHE A 38 10.02 15.44 0.51
N ALA A 39 11.17 14.77 0.64
CA ALA A 39 12.45 15.31 0.18
C ALA A 39 12.51 15.46 -1.36
N PHE A 40 11.66 14.74 -2.10
CA PHE A 40 11.54 14.88 -3.55
C PHE A 40 10.54 15.99 -3.91
N PRO A 41 10.96 17.10 -4.55
CA PRO A 41 10.08 18.22 -4.88
C PRO A 41 8.94 17.84 -5.85
N GLU A 42 9.07 16.71 -6.55
CA GLU A 42 8.05 16.16 -7.44
C GLU A 42 6.84 15.59 -6.68
N VAL A 43 6.96 15.31 -5.38
CA VAL A 43 5.85 14.82 -4.56
C VAL A 43 4.97 15.97 -4.11
N VAL A 44 3.69 15.91 -4.47
CA VAL A 44 2.66 16.90 -4.12
C VAL A 44 1.88 16.46 -2.89
N SER A 45 1.39 15.22 -2.89
CA SER A 45 0.60 14.68 -1.79
C SER A 45 0.64 13.16 -1.70
N VAL A 46 0.34 12.64 -0.52
CA VAL A 46 0.11 11.21 -0.25
C VAL A 46 -1.25 11.05 0.38
N ARG A 47 -2.00 10.01 0.03
CA ARG A 47 -3.35 9.78 0.56
C ARG A 47 -3.62 8.32 0.84
N TRP A 48 -4.34 8.05 1.92
CA TRP A 48 -4.89 6.73 2.23
C TRP A 48 -6.26 6.84 2.87
N ALA A 49 -7.03 5.76 2.78
CA ALA A 49 -8.26 5.58 3.55
C ALA A 49 -8.00 4.66 4.75
N GLN A 50 -8.73 4.86 5.83
CA GLN A 50 -8.73 3.97 6.99
C GLN A 50 -10.14 3.86 7.55
N TYR A 51 -10.60 2.63 7.76
CA TYR A 51 -11.95 2.40 8.25
C TYR A 51 -12.14 1.00 8.85
N THR A 52 -13.14 0.86 9.71
CA THR A 52 -13.79 -0.40 10.05
C THR A 52 -14.97 -0.61 9.09
N PRO A 53 -14.99 -1.69 8.28
CA PRO A 53 -16.07 -1.92 7.33
C PRO A 53 -17.45 -2.00 8.01
N TYR A 54 -18.46 -1.33 7.44
CA TYR A 54 -19.85 -1.41 7.93
C TYR A 54 -20.46 -2.81 7.77
N PHE A 55 -20.04 -3.54 6.73
CA PHE A 55 -20.44 -4.91 6.46
C PHE A 55 -19.23 -5.69 5.92
N ASN A 56 -19.00 -6.88 6.44
CA ASN A 56 -18.03 -7.85 5.95
C ASN A 56 -18.77 -9.20 5.78
N ASP A 57 -18.30 -10.12 4.93
CA ASP A 57 -19.00 -11.35 4.47
C ASP A 57 -19.28 -12.43 5.56
N GLY A 58 -19.57 -12.01 6.79
CA GLY A 58 -19.74 -12.84 7.99
C GLY A 58 -18.52 -12.83 8.92
N ASP A 59 -17.42 -12.21 8.51
CA ASP A 59 -16.23 -12.03 9.34
C ASP A 59 -16.37 -10.83 10.29
N ALA A 60 -15.57 -10.83 11.36
CA ALA A 60 -15.51 -9.70 12.28
C ALA A 60 -15.06 -8.43 11.52
N CYS A 61 -15.81 -7.35 11.66
CA CYS A 61 -15.40 -6.04 11.18
C CYS A 61 -14.24 -5.55 12.05
N THR A 62 -13.07 -5.39 11.45
CA THR A 62 -11.88 -4.86 12.12
C THR A 62 -11.38 -3.65 11.38
N PHE A 63 -10.97 -2.63 12.12
CA PHE A 63 -10.25 -1.48 11.58
C PHE A 63 -9.05 -1.93 10.74
N SER A 64 -8.86 -1.28 9.61
CA SER A 64 -7.66 -1.41 8.78
C SER A 64 -7.33 -0.09 8.11
N VAL A 65 -6.04 0.07 7.80
CA VAL A 65 -5.53 1.18 6.99
C VAL A 65 -5.22 0.62 5.60
N HIS A 66 -5.67 1.34 4.57
CA HIS A 66 -5.54 0.93 3.18
C HIS A 66 -4.27 1.51 2.53
N GLU A 67 -3.98 1.04 1.31
CA GLU A 67 -2.81 1.43 0.53
C GLU A 67 -2.67 2.96 0.44
N ALA A 68 -1.46 3.46 0.73
CA ALA A 68 -1.14 4.86 0.49
C ALA A 68 -0.79 5.08 -0.98
N ARG A 69 -1.41 6.09 -1.59
CA ARG A 69 -1.19 6.48 -2.97
C ARG A 69 -0.60 7.87 -3.04
N THR A 70 0.16 8.18 -4.08
CA THR A 70 0.91 9.44 -4.20
C THR A 70 0.48 10.21 -5.43
N LYS A 71 0.38 11.53 -5.31
CA LYS A 71 0.22 12.46 -6.42
C LYS A 71 1.54 13.19 -6.66
N LEU A 72 2.03 13.16 -7.89
CA LEU A 72 3.24 13.85 -8.31
C LEU A 72 2.89 15.09 -9.12
N VAL A 73 3.87 15.97 -9.33
CA VAL A 73 3.71 17.25 -10.04
C VAL A 73 3.21 17.12 -11.48
N ASP A 74 3.44 15.96 -12.11
CA ASP A 74 3.09 15.69 -13.51
C ASP A 74 2.12 14.50 -13.66
N THR A 75 1.53 14.03 -12.56
CA THR A 75 0.51 12.99 -12.62
C THR A 75 -0.74 13.55 -13.31
N ASP A 76 -1.24 12.83 -14.33
CA ASP A 76 -2.52 13.14 -14.97
C ASP A 76 -3.64 13.17 -13.93
N GLU A 77 -4.58 14.12 -14.03
CA GLU A 77 -5.68 14.25 -13.07
C GLU A 77 -6.59 13.02 -13.05
N GLU A 78 -6.63 12.26 -14.14
CA GLU A 78 -7.42 11.03 -14.30
C GLU A 78 -6.55 9.76 -14.13
N ALA A 79 -5.30 9.89 -13.67
CA ALA A 79 -4.47 8.72 -13.39
C ALA A 79 -4.87 8.00 -12.10
N GLY A 80 -4.42 6.74 -11.97
CA GLY A 80 -4.68 5.88 -10.82
C GLY A 80 -6.02 5.15 -10.91
N ASP A 81 -6.23 4.17 -10.04
CA ASP A 81 -7.42 3.30 -10.14
C ASP A 81 -8.75 4.03 -9.86
N TYR A 82 -8.69 5.22 -9.26
CA TYR A 82 -9.85 6.05 -8.93
C TYR A 82 -9.95 7.30 -9.82
N GLU A 83 -9.09 7.43 -10.84
CA GLU A 83 -9.12 8.56 -11.79
C GLU A 83 -9.05 9.94 -11.09
N ASP A 84 -8.20 10.07 -10.07
CA ASP A 84 -8.06 11.30 -9.26
C ASP A 84 -6.61 11.82 -9.15
N GLY A 85 -5.71 11.18 -9.91
CA GLY A 85 -4.30 11.50 -9.98
C GLY A 85 -3.49 10.98 -8.80
N PHE A 86 -4.02 10.07 -7.98
CA PHE A 86 -3.24 9.34 -6.98
C PHE A 86 -2.85 7.95 -7.50
N ILE A 87 -1.56 7.76 -7.72
CA ILE A 87 -0.97 6.53 -8.26
C ILE A 87 -0.34 5.67 -7.16
N SER A 88 -0.30 4.35 -7.38
CA SER A 88 0.36 3.39 -6.48
C SER A 88 1.88 3.42 -6.63
N SER A 89 2.61 2.86 -5.66
CA SER A 89 4.07 2.69 -5.76
C SER A 89 4.50 1.65 -6.81
N SER A 90 3.55 0.93 -7.39
CA SER A 90 3.84 -0.17 -8.31
C SER A 90 4.37 0.26 -9.68
N GLY A 91 4.21 1.53 -10.08
CA GLY A 91 4.64 2.05 -11.38
C GLY A 91 3.85 1.48 -12.55
N ASP A 92 4.29 1.69 -13.79
CA ASP A 92 3.63 1.19 -14.99
C ASP A 92 4.52 0.29 -15.83
N TRP A 93 3.90 -0.54 -16.67
CA TRP A 93 4.66 -1.32 -17.64
C TRP A 93 5.33 -0.39 -18.66
N PRO A 94 6.62 -0.61 -19.00
CA PRO A 94 7.26 0.11 -20.08
C PRO A 94 6.44 0.02 -21.38
N ALA A 95 6.58 1.03 -22.24
CA ALA A 95 6.01 0.96 -23.58
C ALA A 95 6.48 -0.32 -24.28
N ASP A 96 5.55 -0.99 -24.96
CA ASP A 96 5.80 -2.24 -25.69
C ASP A 96 6.27 -3.44 -24.83
N TYR A 97 6.15 -3.37 -23.48
CA TYR A 97 6.58 -4.45 -22.58
C TYR A 97 6.01 -5.83 -22.95
N PHE A 98 4.73 -5.86 -23.32
CA PHE A 98 4.03 -7.09 -23.71
C PHE A 98 4.38 -7.57 -25.13
N GLU A 99 5.20 -6.85 -25.90
CA GLU A 99 5.78 -7.37 -27.13
C GLU A 99 6.83 -8.45 -26.86
N THR A 100 7.47 -8.44 -25.70
CA THR A 100 8.44 -9.48 -25.30
C THR A 100 7.98 -10.28 -24.08
N HIS A 101 6.97 -9.83 -23.33
CA HIS A 101 6.49 -10.50 -22.12
C HIS A 101 5.05 -11.01 -22.23
N SER A 102 4.70 -11.99 -21.41
CA SER A 102 3.34 -12.54 -21.32
C SER A 102 3.04 -13.06 -19.92
N TYR A 103 1.79 -12.92 -19.48
CA TYR A 103 1.31 -13.57 -18.25
C TYR A 103 1.31 -15.10 -18.37
N GLY A 104 1.37 -15.64 -19.58
CA GLY A 104 1.20 -17.06 -19.85
C GLY A 104 -0.23 -17.53 -19.57
N GLU A 105 -0.52 -18.75 -20.00
CA GLU A 105 -1.81 -19.40 -19.81
C GLU A 105 -1.63 -20.61 -18.90
N TRP A 106 -2.61 -20.84 -18.01
CA TRP A 106 -2.65 -22.04 -17.20
C TRP A 106 -3.05 -23.23 -18.06
N PHE A 107 -2.15 -24.20 -18.18
CA PHE A 107 -2.41 -25.46 -18.83
C PHE A 107 -2.45 -26.59 -17.80
N ARG A 108 -3.52 -27.37 -17.81
CA ARG A 108 -3.62 -28.60 -17.02
C ARG A 108 -3.40 -29.80 -17.92
N ASP A 109 -2.32 -30.54 -17.65
CA ASP A 109 -1.99 -31.76 -18.35
C ASP A 109 -3.05 -32.84 -18.05
N PRO A 110 -3.78 -33.35 -19.05
CA PRO A 110 -4.82 -34.35 -18.84
C PRO A 110 -4.27 -35.74 -18.48
N GLY A 111 -3.01 -36.05 -18.82
CA GLY A 111 -2.36 -37.33 -18.53
C GLY A 111 -1.77 -37.40 -17.12
N THR A 112 -1.23 -36.28 -16.61
CA THR A 112 -0.61 -36.23 -15.27
C THR A 112 -1.45 -35.50 -14.22
N GLY A 113 -2.47 -34.74 -14.65
CA GLY A 113 -3.29 -33.89 -13.80
C GLY A 113 -2.60 -32.63 -13.28
N ARG A 114 -1.32 -32.40 -13.64
CA ARG A 114 -0.51 -31.27 -13.17
C ARG A 114 -0.84 -29.99 -13.94
N SER A 115 -0.81 -28.86 -13.24
CA SER A 115 -0.96 -27.54 -13.86
C SER A 115 0.40 -26.85 -13.98
N ALA A 116 0.63 -26.19 -15.11
CA ALA A 116 1.79 -25.34 -15.34
C ALA A 116 1.40 -24.10 -16.14
N ARG A 117 2.15 -23.00 -16.01
CA ARG A 117 2.04 -21.86 -16.92
C ARG A 117 2.80 -22.16 -18.20
N VAL A 118 2.16 -21.88 -19.34
CA VAL A 118 2.75 -21.98 -20.67
C VAL A 118 2.79 -20.59 -21.28
N TYR A 119 3.92 -20.22 -21.87
CA TYR A 119 4.13 -18.91 -22.48
C TYR A 119 4.14 -19.03 -24.01
N PRO A 120 3.60 -18.03 -24.74
CA PRO A 120 3.74 -17.99 -26.19
C PRO A 120 5.20 -18.02 -26.64
N ALA A 121 5.46 -18.60 -27.81
CA ALA A 121 6.82 -18.70 -28.33
C ALA A 121 7.48 -17.31 -28.45
N GLY A 122 8.70 -17.19 -27.95
CA GLY A 122 9.47 -15.94 -27.96
C GLY A 122 9.07 -14.92 -26.88
N LYS A 123 8.10 -15.25 -26.00
CA LYS A 123 7.73 -14.40 -24.86
C LYS A 123 8.40 -14.88 -23.58
N SER A 124 8.91 -13.95 -22.80
CA SER A 124 9.34 -14.15 -21.42
C SER A 124 8.15 -14.03 -20.45
N PRO A 125 8.23 -14.62 -19.25
CA PRO A 125 7.29 -14.34 -18.17
C PRO A 125 7.32 -12.87 -17.78
N VAL A 126 6.17 -12.29 -17.45
CA VAL A 126 6.08 -10.97 -16.82
C VAL A 126 6.85 -10.95 -15.49
N ASP A 127 7.69 -9.92 -15.30
CA ASP A 127 8.36 -9.61 -14.03
C ASP A 127 7.87 -8.26 -13.51
N TYR A 128 7.17 -8.25 -12.37
CA TYR A 128 6.61 -7.04 -11.77
C TYR A 128 7.67 -6.03 -11.31
N ALA A 129 8.93 -6.45 -11.16
CA ALA A 129 10.04 -5.52 -10.90
C ALA A 129 10.35 -4.60 -12.09
N ASP A 130 9.93 -4.97 -13.30
CA ASP A 130 10.14 -4.18 -14.52
C ASP A 130 9.18 -2.99 -14.63
N ARG A 131 8.20 -2.85 -13.72
CA ARG A 131 7.33 -1.67 -13.72
C ARG A 131 8.10 -0.43 -13.32
N GLU A 132 7.92 0.66 -14.04
CA GLU A 132 8.66 1.90 -13.89
C GLU A 132 7.74 3.04 -13.53
N LEU A 133 8.13 3.82 -12.53
CA LEU A 133 7.58 5.15 -12.30
C LEU A 133 8.29 6.16 -13.19
N ILE A 134 7.55 6.84 -14.06
CA ILE A 134 8.08 7.91 -14.90
C ILE A 134 7.60 9.25 -14.36
N VAL A 135 8.53 10.17 -14.12
CA VAL A 135 8.26 11.53 -13.64
C VAL A 135 9.06 12.49 -14.52
N ASN A 136 8.37 13.43 -15.13
CA ASN A 136 8.88 14.38 -16.12
C ASN A 136 9.67 13.69 -17.26
N GLY A 137 9.17 12.53 -17.71
CA GLY A 137 9.79 11.73 -18.77
C GLY A 137 11.06 10.98 -18.37
N VAL A 138 11.38 10.91 -17.06
CA VAL A 138 12.54 10.19 -16.52
C VAL A 138 12.06 9.08 -15.60
N VAL A 139 12.67 7.89 -15.70
CA VAL A 139 12.42 6.80 -14.76
C VAL A 139 12.95 7.16 -13.38
N ARG A 140 12.09 7.13 -12.35
CA ARG A 140 12.38 7.53 -10.97
C ARG A 140 12.17 6.39 -9.97
N LYS A 141 13.06 5.40 -10.03
CA LYS A 141 13.10 4.29 -9.07
C LYS A 141 13.32 4.76 -7.63
N ASP A 142 14.04 5.87 -7.44
CA ASP A 142 14.27 6.50 -6.14
C ASP A 142 12.98 7.02 -5.49
N ILE A 143 12.13 7.71 -6.26
CA ILE A 143 10.80 8.14 -5.80
C ILE A 143 9.92 6.91 -5.57
N GLN A 144 9.96 5.94 -6.50
CA GLN A 144 9.17 4.71 -6.41
C GLN A 144 9.47 3.91 -5.12
N GLU A 145 10.74 3.78 -4.76
CA GLU A 145 11.19 3.16 -3.51
C GLU A 145 10.68 3.92 -2.28
N ALA A 146 10.73 5.26 -2.31
CA ALA A 146 10.22 6.09 -1.21
C ALA A 146 8.69 5.98 -1.06
N MET A 147 7.95 5.92 -2.17
CA MET A 147 6.51 5.67 -2.18
C MET A 147 6.19 4.32 -1.55
N SER A 148 6.90 3.27 -1.96
CA SER A 148 6.70 1.91 -1.43
C SER A 148 7.01 1.82 0.07
N ALA A 149 7.98 2.59 0.57
CA ALA A 149 8.28 2.67 1.99
C ALA A 149 7.13 3.32 2.78
N VAL A 150 6.51 4.39 2.27
CA VAL A 150 5.34 5.02 2.90
C VAL A 150 4.13 4.09 2.84
N GLU A 151 3.86 3.48 1.69
CA GLU A 151 2.77 2.50 1.52
C GLU A 151 2.91 1.34 2.52
N SER A 152 4.11 0.80 2.67
CA SER A 152 4.40 -0.27 3.65
C SER A 152 4.21 0.20 5.09
N ALA A 153 4.63 1.42 5.43
CA ALA A 153 4.46 1.97 6.77
C ALA A 153 2.98 2.20 7.11
N VAL A 154 2.18 2.67 6.15
CA VAL A 154 0.77 2.98 6.32
C VAL A 154 -0.10 1.71 6.30
N GLY A 155 -0.01 0.90 5.25
CA GLY A 155 -0.87 -0.27 5.03
C GLY A 155 -0.37 -1.58 5.66
N GLY A 156 0.87 -1.63 6.17
CA GLY A 156 1.47 -2.84 6.73
C GLY A 156 0.88 -3.31 8.06
N GLY A 157 0.00 -2.51 8.68
CA GLY A 157 -0.61 -2.80 9.98
C GLY A 157 0.26 -2.44 11.19
N HIS A 158 1.51 -2.06 10.97
CA HIS A 158 2.48 -1.73 12.02
C HIS A 158 2.26 -0.37 12.70
N HIS A 159 1.41 0.48 12.12
CA HIS A 159 1.07 1.80 12.68
C HIS A 159 -0.45 1.99 12.85
N GLU A 160 -1.26 0.94 12.72
CA GLU A 160 -2.72 1.03 12.79
C GLU A 160 -3.20 1.66 14.11
N ALA A 161 -2.58 1.33 15.24
CA ALA A 161 -3.00 1.87 16.54
C ALA A 161 -2.82 3.40 16.61
N VAL A 162 -1.67 3.92 16.15
CA VAL A 162 -1.42 5.36 16.18
C VAL A 162 -2.23 6.09 15.10
N LEU A 163 -2.39 5.49 13.91
CA LEU A 163 -3.18 6.07 12.82
C LEU A 163 -4.67 6.15 13.21
N HIS A 164 -5.20 5.11 13.85
CA HIS A 164 -6.56 5.12 14.40
C HIS A 164 -6.71 6.18 15.50
N GLU A 165 -5.76 6.27 16.44
CA GLU A 165 -5.80 7.28 17.51
C GLU A 165 -5.76 8.71 16.98
N LYS A 166 -4.94 8.98 15.95
CA LYS A 166 -4.72 10.35 15.44
C LYS A 166 -5.74 10.79 14.39
N PHE A 167 -6.21 9.89 13.55
CA PHE A 167 -7.01 10.23 12.37
C PHE A 167 -8.44 9.67 12.42
N GLY A 168 -8.74 8.75 13.34
CA GLY A 168 -10.09 8.24 13.55
C GLY A 168 -10.52 7.15 12.57
N ASP A 169 -11.83 6.87 12.54
CA ASP A 169 -12.46 5.80 11.77
C ASP A 169 -13.96 6.13 11.56
N PRO A 170 -14.46 6.22 10.31
CA PRO A 170 -13.71 6.16 9.06
C PRO A 170 -13.08 7.52 8.71
N ALA A 171 -11.91 7.50 8.06
CA ALA A 171 -11.19 8.70 7.66
C ALA A 171 -10.43 8.52 6.34
N GLU A 172 -10.38 9.59 5.55
CA GLU A 172 -9.44 9.78 4.46
C GLU A 172 -8.38 10.76 4.94
N VAL A 173 -7.11 10.37 4.88
CA VAL A 173 -6.00 11.19 5.33
C VAL A 173 -5.16 11.57 4.14
N THR A 174 -4.99 12.87 3.92
CA THR A 174 -4.16 13.43 2.86
C THR A 174 -3.01 14.22 3.47
N VAL A 175 -1.79 13.81 3.16
CA VAL A 175 -0.57 14.54 3.49
C VAL A 175 -0.23 15.43 2.32
N VAL A 176 -0.21 16.75 2.52
CA VAL A 176 -0.02 17.75 1.45
C VAL A 176 1.26 18.53 1.68
N ARG A 177 2.08 18.71 0.65
CA ARG A 177 3.25 19.59 0.69
C ARG A 177 2.85 21.03 1.05
N GLU A 178 3.56 21.62 1.99
CA GLU A 178 3.42 23.01 2.41
C GLU A 178 4.81 23.66 2.50
N GLY A 179 5.24 24.27 1.40
CA GLY A 179 6.60 24.82 1.29
C GLY A 179 7.67 23.74 1.44
N ASP A 180 8.53 23.89 2.46
CA ASP A 180 9.62 22.96 2.77
C ASP A 180 9.19 21.83 3.74
N THR A 181 7.91 21.78 4.13
CA THR A 181 7.33 20.76 5.01
C THR A 181 6.07 20.16 4.35
N TYR A 182 5.31 19.38 5.11
CA TYR A 182 3.97 18.92 4.79
C TYR A 182 3.03 19.09 5.98
N LYS A 183 1.73 19.02 5.71
CA LYS A 183 0.65 19.00 6.70
C LYS A 183 -0.28 17.80 6.46
N PHE A 184 -1.06 17.44 7.47
CA PHE A 184 -2.09 16.41 7.38
C PHE A 184 -3.47 17.08 7.31
N ASP A 185 -4.21 16.79 6.25
CA ASP A 185 -5.63 17.08 6.12
C ASP A 185 -6.41 15.77 6.31
N VAL A 186 -7.48 15.81 7.11
CA VAL A 186 -8.27 14.64 7.47
C VAL A 186 -9.73 14.92 7.17
N GLU A 187 -10.32 14.06 6.35
CA GLU A 187 -11.71 14.13 5.91
C GLU A 187 -12.45 12.86 6.32
N HIS A 188 -13.78 12.95 6.41
CA HIS A 188 -14.59 11.77 6.63
C HIS A 188 -14.56 10.91 5.37
N TYR A 189 -14.28 9.62 5.51
CA TYR A 189 -14.33 8.68 4.39
C TYR A 189 -15.74 8.08 4.29
N GLU A 190 -16.41 8.35 3.18
CA GLU A 190 -17.69 7.74 2.82
C GLU A 190 -17.43 6.56 1.89
N HIS A 191 -17.82 5.36 2.32
CA HIS A 191 -17.79 4.17 1.48
C HIS A 191 -19.14 4.07 0.75
N ASP A 192 -19.15 4.32 -0.56
CA ASP A 192 -20.33 4.03 -1.43
C ASP A 192 -20.67 2.52 -1.46
#